data_AF-A0A957GQN9-F1
#
_entry.id   AF-A0A957GQN9-F1
#
_cell.length_a   1.000
_cell.length_b   1.000
_cell.length_c   1.000
_cell.angle_alpha   90.00
_cell.angle_beta   90.00
_cell.angle_gamma   90.00
#
_symmetry.space_group_name_H-M   'P 1'
#
loop_
_entity.id
_entity.type
_entity.pdbx_description
1 polymer ?
#
loop_
_entity_poly.entity_id
_entity_poly.type
_entity_poly.pdbx_seq_one_letter_code
_entity_poly.pdbx_strand_id
1 'polypeptide(L)'
;MAIKMALSPKQKKITVTLSETLVQRLDKRIPARQRSHFIALAIENQLAIEEQLVALAETAGAWADKDYPEMQSDTDIDAWLTNLRASWQAPDPFDE
;
A
#
# COMPACT_ATOMS: atom_id res chain seq x y z
N MET A 1 -10.51 -24.12 18.20
CA MET A 1 -9.32 -23.24 18.31
C MET A 1 -9.76 -21.81 18.10
N ALA A 2 -9.73 -20.98 19.15
CA ALA A 2 -10.11 -19.57 19.05
C ALA A 2 -8.89 -18.75 18.61
N ILE A 3 -8.99 -18.10 17.46
CA ILE A 3 -7.98 -17.16 16.96
C ILE A 3 -8.02 -15.94 17.89
N LYS A 4 -6.84 -15.57 18.42
CA LYS A 4 -6.60 -14.47 19.34
C LYS A 4 -7.33 -13.19 18.91
N MET A 5 -8.16 -12.66 19.80
CA MET A 5 -8.57 -11.25 19.76
C MET A 5 -7.30 -10.39 19.68
N ALA A 6 -7.15 -9.65 18.59
CA ALA A 6 -6.09 -8.66 18.46
C ALA A 6 -6.15 -7.71 19.67
N LEU A 7 -5.02 -7.53 20.36
CA LEU A 7 -4.94 -6.54 21.43
C LEU A 7 -5.34 -5.19 20.88
N SER A 8 -6.36 -4.55 21.47
CA SER A 8 -6.69 -3.16 21.16
C SER A 8 -5.43 -2.31 21.32
N PRO A 9 -5.00 -1.56 20.28
CA PRO A 9 -3.77 -0.79 20.35
C PRO A 9 -3.84 0.19 21.52
N LYS A 10 -2.72 0.32 22.26
CA LYS A 10 -2.60 1.27 23.37
C LYS A 10 -2.80 2.69 22.81
N GLN A 11 -3.91 3.32 23.17
CA GLN A 11 -4.20 4.68 22.73
C GLN A 11 -3.34 5.69 23.51
N LYS A 12 -2.69 6.61 22.80
CA LYS A 12 -1.94 7.72 23.38
C LYS A 12 -2.65 9.03 23.05
N LYS A 13 -2.91 9.85 24.08
CA LYS A 13 -3.48 11.18 23.89
C LYS A 13 -2.39 12.17 23.51
N ILE A 14 -2.69 13.03 22.54
CA ILE A 14 -1.84 14.15 22.12
C ILE A 14 -2.68 15.44 22.16
N THR A 15 -2.02 16.58 22.35
CA THR A 15 -2.65 17.90 22.22
C THR A 15 -2.15 18.55 20.94
N VAL A 16 -3.07 19.00 20.08
CA VAL A 16 -2.76 19.62 18.79
C VAL A 16 -3.47 20.97 18.72
N THR A 17 -2.77 21.99 18.25
CA THR A 17 -3.35 23.33 18.02
C THR A 17 -3.80 23.42 16.56
N LEU A 18 -5.06 23.75 16.34
CA LEU A 18 -5.66 23.89 15.01
C LEU A 18 -6.15 25.33 14.83
N SER A 19 -6.23 25.81 13.59
CA SER A 19 -6.82 27.12 13.32
C SER A 19 -8.31 27.12 13.65
N GLU A 20 -8.83 28.25 14.13
CA GLU A 20 -10.25 28.42 14.44
C GLU A 20 -11.13 28.10 13.23
N THR A 21 -10.71 28.55 12.04
CA THR A 21 -11.44 28.32 10.79
C THR A 21 -11.56 26.83 10.45
N LEU A 22 -10.53 26.03 10.75
CA LEU A 22 -10.57 24.58 10.53
C LEU A 22 -11.49 23.90 11.54
N VAL A 23 -11.44 24.29 12.81
CA VAL A 23 -12.33 23.78 13.85
C VAL A 23 -13.79 24.10 13.50
N GLN A 24 -14.11 25.33 13.12
CA GLN A 24 -15.47 25.70 12.70
C GLN A 24 -15.97 24.85 11.50
N ARG A 25 -15.09 24.53 10.54
CA ARG A 25 -15.43 23.65 9.42
C ARG A 25 -15.66 22.20 9.87
N LEU A 26 -14.84 21.71 10.79
CA LEU A 26 -14.99 20.39 11.38
C LEU A 26 -16.33 20.29 12.12
N ASP A 27 -16.65 21.30 12.94
CA ASP A 27 -17.85 21.37 13.77
C ASP A 27 -19.13 21.38 12.95
N LYS A 28 -19.14 22.06 11.80
CA LYS A 28 -20.28 22.11 10.88
C LYS A 28 -20.57 20.77 10.21
N ARG A 29 -19.58 19.88 10.08
CA ARG A 29 -19.69 18.65 9.28
C ARG A 29 -19.67 17.38 10.11
N ILE A 30 -18.95 17.38 11.24
CA ILE A 30 -18.66 16.19 12.03
C ILE A 30 -19.21 16.38 13.46
N PRO A 31 -20.10 15.48 13.92
CA PRO A 31 -20.59 15.49 15.30
C PRO A 31 -19.44 15.43 16.32
N ALA A 32 -19.60 16.10 17.47
CA ALA A 32 -18.54 16.20 18.49
C ALA A 32 -17.95 14.85 18.91
N ARG A 33 -18.78 13.79 19.03
CA ARG A 33 -18.34 12.45 19.44
C ARG A 33 -17.60 11.66 18.36
N GLN A 34 -17.60 12.14 17.11
CA GLN A 34 -16.94 11.48 15.98
C GLN A 34 -15.63 12.16 15.57
N ARG A 35 -15.29 13.32 16.17
CA ARG A 35 -14.10 14.11 15.78
C ARG A 35 -12.81 13.35 15.94
N SER A 36 -12.60 12.69 17.09
CA SER A 36 -11.36 11.93 17.33
C SER A 36 -11.17 10.82 16.31
N HIS A 37 -12.25 10.12 15.94
CA HIS A 37 -12.21 9.09 14.91
C HIS A 37 -11.92 9.68 13.53
N PHE A 38 -12.60 10.77 13.17
CA PHE A 38 -12.38 11.46 11.90
C PHE A 38 -10.93 11.96 11.77
N ILE A 39 -10.39 12.57 12.83
CA ILE A 39 -9.01 13.07 12.85
C ILE A 39 -8.02 11.91 12.76
N ALA A 40 -8.24 10.81 13.50
CA ALA A 40 -7.39 9.63 13.42
C ALA A 40 -7.35 9.07 11.99
N LEU A 41 -8.52 8.88 11.37
CA LEU A 41 -8.61 8.38 10.00
C LEU A 41 -7.92 9.31 8.99
N ALA A 42 -8.07 10.63 9.15
CA ALA A 42 -7.40 11.61 8.29
C ALA A 42 -5.87 11.55 8.42
N ILE A 43 -5.36 11.35 9.64
CA ILE A 43 -3.93 11.20 9.92
C ILE A 43 -3.41 9.89 9.32
N GLU A 44 -4.12 8.77 9.53
CA GLU A 44 -3.77 7.47 8.96
C GLU A 44 -3.64 7.53 7.43
N ASN A 45 -4.64 8.13 6.77
CA ASN A 45 -4.63 8.28 5.32
C ASN A 45 -3.46 9.15 4.82
N GLN A 46 -3.17 10.27 5.51
CA GLN A 46 -2.06 11.12 5.10
C GLN A 46 -0.71 10.41 5.32
N LEU A 47 -0.53 9.72 6.45
CA LEU A 47 0.70 8.98 6.73
C LEU A 47 0.95 7.89 5.69
N ALA A 48 -0.08 7.14 5.29
CA ALA A 48 0.07 6.12 4.26
C ALA A 48 0.58 6.71 2.93
N ILE A 49 0.14 7.92 2.56
CA ILE A 49 0.62 8.62 1.36
C ILE A 49 2.10 9.01 1.55
N GLU A 50 2.46 9.62 2.68
CA GLU A 50 3.86 10.01 2.95
C GLU A 50 4.80 8.80 2.94
N GLU A 51 4.40 7.69 3.58
CA GLU A 51 5.15 6.42 3.60
C GLU A 51 5.34 5.87 2.18
N GLN A 52 4.31 5.92 1.35
CA GLN A 52 4.40 5.49 -0.04
C GLN A 52 5.33 6.39 -0.87
N LEU A 53 5.29 7.72 -0.66
CA LEU A 53 6.19 8.65 -1.33
C LEU A 53 7.64 8.39 -0.95
N VAL A 54 7.91 8.11 0.33
CA VAL A 54 9.25 7.71 0.79
C VAL A 54 9.68 6.41 0.12
N ALA A 55 8.82 5.38 0.11
CA ALA A 55 9.13 4.12 -0.54
C ALA A 55 9.43 4.28 -2.05
N LEU A 56 8.66 5.11 -2.76
CA LEU A 56 8.92 5.42 -4.17
C LEU A 56 10.26 6.14 -4.37
N ALA A 57 10.63 7.06 -3.48
CA ALA A 57 11.92 7.74 -3.54
C ALA A 57 13.08 6.78 -3.26
N GLU A 58 12.95 5.90 -2.26
CA GLU A 58 13.97 4.90 -1.91
C GLU A 58 14.15 3.82 -2.98
N THR A 59 13.08 3.48 -3.70
CA THR A 59 13.10 2.49 -4.78
C THR A 59 13.35 3.10 -6.16
N ALA A 60 13.58 4.41 -6.25
CA ALA A 60 13.89 5.07 -7.49
C ALA A 60 15.18 4.47 -8.11
N GLY A 61 15.07 3.98 -9.35
CA GLY A 61 16.18 3.30 -10.02
C GLY A 61 16.40 1.85 -9.62
N ALA A 62 15.54 1.26 -8.77
CA ALA A 62 15.53 -0.18 -8.50
C ALA A 62 15.13 -1.02 -9.73
N TRP A 63 14.57 -0.37 -10.76
CA TRP A 63 14.20 -0.98 -12.03
C TRP A 63 14.74 -0.12 -13.17
N ALA A 64 15.48 -0.72 -14.10
CA ALA A 64 15.94 -0.05 -15.32
C ALA A 64 15.78 -0.98 -16.52
N ASP A 65 15.34 -0.45 -17.66
CA ASP A 65 15.02 -1.22 -18.87
C ASP A 65 16.21 -2.04 -19.40
N LYS A 66 17.44 -1.58 -19.14
CA LYS A 66 18.68 -2.30 -19.48
C LYS A 66 18.85 -3.62 -18.72
N ASP A 67 18.24 -3.72 -17.54
CA ASP A 67 18.37 -4.88 -16.65
C ASP A 67 17.28 -5.93 -16.97
N TYR A 68 16.31 -5.60 -17.83
CA TYR A 68 15.18 -6.45 -18.24
C TYR A 68 14.98 -6.44 -19.77
N PRO A 69 15.95 -6.96 -20.56
CA PRO A 69 15.85 -6.99 -22.02
C PRO A 69 14.61 -7.73 -22.54
N GLU A 70 14.12 -8.72 -21.78
CA GLU A 70 12.92 -9.49 -22.09
C GLU A 70 11.61 -8.69 -22.00
N MET A 71 11.66 -7.45 -21.51
CA MET A 71 10.51 -6.56 -21.39
C MET A 71 10.60 -5.34 -22.32
N GLN A 72 11.49 -5.35 -23.33
CA GLN A 72 11.72 -4.20 -24.22
C GLN A 72 10.65 -4.02 -25.31
N SER A 73 9.98 -5.10 -25.72
CA SER A 73 8.91 -5.04 -26.71
C SER A 73 7.83 -6.09 -26.42
N ASP A 74 6.66 -5.90 -27.02
CA ASP A 74 5.56 -6.88 -26.91
C ASP A 74 6.00 -8.29 -27.34
N THR A 75 6.87 -8.40 -28.35
CA THR A 75 7.39 -9.70 -28.81
C THR A 75 8.32 -10.34 -27.80
N ASP A 76 9.18 -9.55 -27.15
CA ASP A 76 10.09 -10.04 -26.10
C ASP A 76 9.30 -10.50 -24.87
N ILE A 77 8.26 -9.74 -24.50
CA ILE A 77 7.35 -10.08 -23.40
C ILE A 77 6.60 -11.38 -23.69
N ASP A 78 6.09 -11.55 -24.92
CA ASP A 78 5.38 -12.77 -25.32
C ASP A 78 6.29 -14.00 -25.29
N ALA A 79 7.54 -13.86 -25.75
CA ALA A 79 8.55 -14.91 -25.68
C ALA A 79 8.89 -15.27 -24.22
N TRP A 80 9.10 -14.27 -23.37
CA TRP A 80 9.34 -14.47 -21.94
C TRP A 80 8.18 -15.16 -21.24
N LEU A 81 6.94 -14.70 -21.46
CA LEU A 81 5.74 -15.31 -20.89
C LEU A 81 5.56 -16.75 -21.34
N THR A 82 5.87 -17.07 -22.60
CA THR A 82 5.80 -18.44 -23.13
C THR A 82 6.77 -19.35 -22.40
N ASN A 83 8.03 -18.92 -22.25
CA ASN A 83 9.06 -19.67 -21.53
C ASN A 83 8.73 -19.81 -20.04
N LEU A 84 8.24 -18.75 -19.40
CA LEU A 84 7.84 -18.75 -17.99
C LEU A 84 6.71 -19.74 -17.75
N ARG A 85 5.66 -19.73 -18.59
CA ARG A 85 4.52 -20.65 -18.46
C ARG A 85 4.92 -22.10 -18.73
N ALA A 86 5.79 -22.33 -19.72
CA ALA A 86 6.35 -23.66 -19.98
C ALA A 86 7.15 -24.18 -18.79
N SER A 87 7.89 -23.31 -18.08
CA SER A 87 8.66 -23.68 -16.89
C SER A 87 7.79 -24.12 -15.69
N TRP A 88 6.50 -23.79 -15.70
CA TRP A 88 5.54 -24.18 -14.67
C TRP A 88 4.77 -25.46 -15.00
N GLN A 89 4.89 -25.98 -16.22
CA GLN A 89 4.43 -27.33 -16.51
C GLN A 89 5.38 -28.30 -15.82
N ALA A 90 4.89 -28.98 -14.78
CA ALA A 90 5.54 -30.19 -14.31
C ALA A 90 5.62 -31.19 -15.48
N PRO A 91 6.70 -31.98 -15.60
CA PRO A 91 6.70 -33.08 -16.56
C PRO A 91 5.45 -33.92 -16.33
N ASP A 92 4.76 -34.29 -17.41
CA ASP A 92 3.60 -35.18 -17.30
C ASP A 92 4.08 -36.45 -16.57
N PRO A 93 3.46 -36.87 -15.45
CA PRO A 93 3.82 -38.11 -14.79
C PRO A 93 3.70 -39.35 -15.69
N PHE A 94 3.12 -39.20 -16.89
CA PHE A 94 2.87 -40.24 -17.87
C PHE A 94 3.68 -40.08 -19.17
N ASP A 95 4.64 -39.14 -19.25
CA ASP A 95 5.63 -39.11 -20.33
C ASP A 95 6.75 -40.15 -20.05
N GLU A 96 6.64 -41.34 -20.65
CA GLU A 96 7.66 -42.41 -20.71
C GLU A 96 8.65 -42.25 -21.88
#